data_AF-A0A3C2CW42-F1
#
_entry.id   AF-A0A3C2CW42-F1
#
_cell.length_a   1.000
_cell.length_b   1.000
_cell.length_c   1.000
_cell.angle_alpha   90.00
_cell.angle_beta   90.00
_cell.angle_gamma   90.00
#
_symmetry.space_group_name_H-M   'P 1'
#
loop_
_entity.id
_entity.type
_entity.pdbx_description
1 polymer ?
#
loop_
_entity_poly.entity_id
_entity_poly.type
_entity_poly.pdbx_seq_one_letter_code
_entity_poly.pdbx_strand_id
1 'polypeptide(L)'
;MINQLSWKVGGQQGEGIESTGEIFSIALNRLGYYLYGYRHFSSRIKGGHTNNKIRVSTTQVRSISDDLDILVAFDQETIDVNYKELHENGVMMADAKFNPKEPEDTQASMYAVPFTDIATELGTSLMKNMVAIGATSAVLDLDIQVFEEVVQEIFGRKGQQVVDKNMEAIKAGYEYMKEQLGDSQTMQLEKADGQKRLFMIGNDAIALGAVSAGCRFMAAYPITPASEIMEYLIKKLPALGGAVIQTEDEIAAATMTIGANYAGVRAITASAGPGLSLKMEAIGLSGITETPLVIVDTQRGGPSTGLPTKQEQSDLMAMIYGTHGEIPEIVMAPSTVQEAFYDTAEAFNL
;
A
#
# COMPACT_ATOMS: atom_id res chain seq x y z
N MET A 1 10.70 22.78 -13.28
CA MET A 1 9.57 22.13 -12.57
C MET A 1 9.28 20.81 -13.24
N ILE A 2 9.03 19.77 -12.46
CA ILE A 2 8.62 18.44 -12.92
C ILE A 2 7.12 18.27 -12.67
N ASN A 3 6.39 17.64 -13.59
CA ASN A 3 4.95 17.36 -13.46
C ASN A 3 4.67 15.95 -12.91
N GLN A 4 5.74 15.18 -12.72
CA GLN A 4 5.73 13.83 -12.18
C GLN A 4 6.97 13.64 -11.31
N LEU A 5 6.79 12.90 -10.22
CA LEU A 5 7.85 12.49 -9.31
C LEU A 5 7.72 10.99 -9.03
N SER A 6 8.82 10.26 -9.15
CA SER A 6 9.01 8.88 -8.73
C SER A 6 9.90 8.89 -7.48
N TRP A 7 9.29 8.63 -6.34
CA TRP A 7 9.94 8.63 -5.03
C TRP A 7 9.95 7.23 -4.45
N LYS A 8 11.07 6.79 -3.88
CA LYS A 8 11.18 5.48 -3.26
C LYS A 8 11.90 5.60 -1.92
N VAL A 9 11.35 4.95 -0.90
CA VAL A 9 12.04 4.74 0.38
C VAL A 9 12.28 3.25 0.59
N GLY A 10 13.45 2.88 1.10
CA GLY A 10 13.77 1.50 1.41
C GLY A 10 14.59 1.35 2.68
N GLY A 11 14.55 0.13 3.22
CA GLY A 11 15.34 -0.30 4.36
C GLY A 11 14.92 -1.70 4.82
N GLN A 12 15.16 -2.00 6.09
CA GLN A 12 14.78 -3.29 6.66
C GLN A 12 13.31 -3.33 7.10
N GLN A 13 12.66 -4.48 6.93
CA GLN A 13 11.30 -4.68 7.39
C GLN A 13 11.20 -4.54 8.92
N GLY A 14 10.33 -3.64 9.37
CA GLY A 14 10.17 -3.25 10.78
C GLY A 14 10.69 -1.84 11.10
N GLU A 15 11.34 -1.15 10.16
CA GLU A 15 11.84 0.23 10.36
C GLU A 15 10.82 1.33 9.98
N GLY A 16 9.58 0.96 9.63
CA GLY A 16 8.54 1.93 9.26
C GLY A 16 8.67 2.51 7.85
N ILE A 17 9.25 1.75 6.90
CA ILE A 17 9.32 2.12 5.48
C ILE A 17 7.92 2.39 4.90
N GLU A 18 6.96 1.52 5.24
CA GLU A 18 5.57 1.64 4.79
C GLU A 18 4.90 2.90 5.33
N SER A 19 5.01 3.16 6.63
CA SER A 19 4.43 4.35 7.26
C SER A 19 5.06 5.64 6.74
N THR A 20 6.35 5.62 6.40
CA THR A 20 7.03 6.76 5.75
C THR A 20 6.38 7.09 4.40
N GLY A 21 6.18 6.07 3.56
CA GLY A 21 5.53 6.25 2.27
C GLY A 21 4.04 6.62 2.38
N GLU A 22 3.34 6.11 3.40
CA GLU A 22 1.95 6.47 3.68
C GLU A 22 1.81 7.94 4.06
N ILE A 23 2.64 8.44 4.98
CA ILE A 23 2.64 9.86 5.39
C ILE A 23 2.94 10.77 4.21
N PHE A 24 3.97 10.42 3.42
CA PHE A 24 4.34 11.16 2.22
C PHE A 24 3.18 11.19 1.21
N SER A 25 2.57 10.04 0.94
CA SER A 25 1.43 9.92 0.03
C SER A 25 0.22 10.73 0.50
N ILE A 26 -0.19 10.60 1.76
CA ILE A 26 -1.38 11.30 2.28
C ILE A 26 -1.18 12.82 2.20
N ALA A 27 0.00 13.32 2.55
CA ALA A 27 0.29 14.75 2.47
C ALA A 27 0.16 15.27 1.02
N LEU A 28 0.76 14.59 0.05
CA LEU A 28 0.67 14.99 -1.36
C LEU A 28 -0.75 14.80 -1.94
N ASN A 29 -1.48 13.78 -1.51
CA ASN A 29 -2.88 13.60 -1.88
C ASN A 29 -3.73 14.80 -1.45
N ARG A 30 -3.50 15.35 -0.25
CA ARG A 30 -4.22 16.51 0.28
C ARG A 30 -3.94 17.79 -0.49
N LEU A 31 -2.75 17.91 -1.09
CA LEU A 31 -2.42 18.99 -2.01
C LEU A 31 -3.12 18.84 -3.38
N GLY A 32 -3.66 17.67 -3.69
CA GLY A 32 -4.38 17.38 -4.93
C GLY A 32 -3.53 16.67 -5.98
N TYR A 33 -2.42 16.04 -5.61
CA TYR A 33 -1.68 15.19 -6.54
C TYR A 33 -2.39 13.86 -6.77
N TYR A 34 -2.24 13.32 -7.98
CA TYR A 34 -2.51 11.93 -8.28
C TYR A 34 -1.34 11.08 -7.80
N LEU A 35 -1.65 9.92 -7.22
CA LEU A 35 -0.67 9.03 -6.63
C LEU A 35 -0.88 7.59 -7.11
N TYR A 36 0.21 6.89 -7.34
CA TYR A 36 0.22 5.45 -7.56
C TYR A 36 1.38 4.83 -6.78
N GLY A 37 1.07 3.99 -5.79
CA GLY A 37 2.04 3.37 -4.91
C GLY A 37 2.22 1.87 -5.18
N TYR A 38 3.42 1.37 -4.96
CA TYR A 38 3.74 -0.06 -4.97
C TYR A 38 4.64 -0.40 -3.79
N ARG A 39 4.23 -1.41 -3.03
CA ARG A 39 4.96 -1.91 -1.87
C ARG A 39 5.70 -3.18 -2.26
N HIS A 40 7.01 -3.20 -2.05
CA HIS A 40 7.82 -4.39 -2.21
C HIS A 40 8.25 -4.92 -0.85
N PHE A 41 7.82 -6.14 -0.53
CA PHE A 41 8.17 -6.82 0.71
C PHE A 41 8.40 -8.31 0.50
N SER A 42 9.15 -8.89 1.43
CA SER A 42 9.44 -10.32 1.46
C SER A 42 8.39 -11.06 2.27
N SER A 43 8.23 -12.37 2.04
CA SER A 43 7.40 -13.25 2.88
C SER A 43 8.07 -13.53 4.23
N ARG A 44 8.40 -12.48 4.97
CA ARG A 44 9.03 -12.48 6.30
C ARG A 44 8.31 -11.46 7.18
N ILE A 45 8.31 -11.67 8.49
CA ILE A 45 7.67 -10.74 9.44
C ILE A 45 8.65 -9.63 9.88
N LYS A 46 9.94 -9.95 9.99
CA LYS A 46 10.98 -9.01 10.40
C LYS A 46 12.28 -9.30 9.65
N GLY A 47 12.97 -8.22 9.25
CA GLY A 47 14.23 -8.29 8.53
C GLY A 47 14.07 -8.67 7.06
N GLY A 48 15.09 -8.32 6.27
CA GLY A 48 15.05 -8.35 4.82
C GLY A 48 14.62 -7.00 4.24
N HIS A 49 15.10 -6.73 3.03
CA HIS A 49 14.81 -5.51 2.31
C HIS A 49 13.32 -5.36 1.99
N THR A 50 12.81 -4.17 2.27
CA THR A 50 11.50 -3.70 1.82
C THR A 50 11.64 -2.29 1.26
N ASN A 51 10.82 -1.95 0.29
CA ASN A 51 10.73 -0.60 -0.23
C ASN A 51 9.28 -0.23 -0.58
N ASN A 52 9.03 1.08 -0.63
CA ASN A 52 7.76 1.64 -1.07
C ASN A 52 8.06 2.67 -2.16
N LYS A 53 7.61 2.40 -3.38
CA LYS A 53 7.75 3.29 -4.54
C LYS A 53 6.44 4.00 -4.79
N ILE A 54 6.48 5.33 -4.88
CA ILE A 54 5.33 6.19 -5.06
C ILE A 54 5.57 7.08 -6.28
N ARG A 55 4.65 7.01 -7.23
CA ARG A 55 4.56 7.96 -8.33
C ARG A 55 3.57 9.03 -7.95
N VAL A 56 3.99 10.29 -8.04
CA VAL A 56 3.19 11.49 -7.83
C VAL A 56 3.06 12.20 -9.16
N SER A 57 1.89 12.72 -9.51
CA SER A 57 1.72 13.52 -10.73
C SER A 57 0.60 14.56 -10.60
N THR A 58 0.71 15.65 -11.36
CA THR A 58 -0.35 16.62 -11.56
C THR A 58 -1.51 16.10 -12.42
N THR A 59 -1.32 14.96 -13.10
CA THR A 59 -2.33 14.30 -13.94
C THR A 59 -2.55 12.84 -13.52
N GLN A 60 -3.67 12.24 -13.95
CA GLN A 60 -3.99 10.87 -13.58
C GLN A 60 -2.93 9.89 -14.12
N VAL A 61 -2.38 9.07 -13.21
CA VAL A 61 -1.45 7.99 -13.51
C VAL A 61 -2.05 6.64 -13.10
N ARG A 62 -1.68 5.58 -13.83
CA ARG A 62 -2.23 4.22 -13.64
C ARG A 62 -1.16 3.14 -13.43
N SER A 63 0.09 3.54 -13.25
CA SER A 63 1.21 2.63 -13.05
C SER A 63 2.34 3.32 -12.29
N ILE A 64 3.24 2.52 -11.72
CA ILE A 64 4.55 3.01 -11.31
C ILE A 64 5.39 3.45 -12.52
N SER A 65 6.42 4.24 -12.25
CA SER A 65 7.46 4.60 -13.23
C SER A 65 8.57 3.56 -13.19
N ASP A 66 9.27 3.34 -14.31
CA ASP A 66 10.49 2.54 -14.33
C ASP A 66 11.64 3.33 -13.68
N ASP A 67 11.80 4.59 -14.09
CA ASP A 67 12.79 5.50 -13.52
C ASP A 67 12.45 5.96 -12.09
N LEU A 68 13.44 6.52 -11.43
CA LEU A 68 13.39 7.03 -10.07
C LEU A 68 14.03 8.43 -9.99
N ASP A 69 13.31 9.38 -9.40
CA ASP A 69 13.80 10.74 -9.18
C ASP A 69 14.48 10.86 -7.81
N ILE A 70 13.87 10.26 -6.77
CA ILE A 70 14.39 10.33 -5.40
C ILE A 70 14.44 8.95 -4.76
N LEU A 71 15.62 8.55 -4.29
CA LEU A 71 15.83 7.36 -3.47
C LEU A 71 16.19 7.75 -2.04
N VAL A 72 15.40 7.31 -1.07
CA VAL A 72 15.68 7.40 0.37
C VAL A 72 16.12 6.03 0.88
N ALA A 73 17.36 5.92 1.34
CA ALA A 73 17.96 4.67 1.79
C ALA A 73 18.30 4.69 3.29
N PHE A 74 17.73 3.78 4.06
CA PHE A 74 18.10 3.57 5.46
C PHE A 74 19.16 2.49 5.68
N ASP A 75 19.52 1.75 4.63
CA ASP A 75 20.61 0.79 4.61
C ASP A 75 21.30 0.73 3.24
N GLN A 76 22.47 0.10 3.19
CA GLN A 76 23.23 -0.08 1.94
C GLN A 76 22.49 -1.00 0.96
N GLU A 77 21.77 -2.01 1.44
CA GLU A 77 21.00 -2.93 0.59
C GLU A 77 19.97 -2.18 -0.27
N THR A 78 19.35 -1.12 0.28
CA THR A 78 18.44 -0.25 -0.48
C THR A 78 19.14 0.46 -1.64
N ILE A 79 20.37 0.93 -1.44
CA ILE A 79 21.16 1.53 -2.51
C ILE A 79 21.46 0.46 -3.55
N ASP A 80 22.09 -0.64 -3.14
CA ASP A 80 22.59 -1.69 -4.03
C ASP A 80 21.49 -2.28 -4.93
N VAL A 81 20.27 -2.42 -4.41
CA VAL A 81 19.13 -3.01 -5.14
C VAL A 81 18.41 -2.00 -6.05
N ASN A 82 18.41 -0.70 -5.72
CA ASN A 82 17.52 0.27 -6.35
C ASN A 82 18.22 1.40 -7.12
N TYR A 83 19.54 1.60 -6.95
CA TYR A 83 20.24 2.75 -7.55
C TYR A 83 20.15 2.81 -9.08
N LYS A 84 20.05 1.65 -9.75
CA LYS A 84 19.96 1.56 -11.21
C LYS A 84 18.66 2.13 -11.79
N GLU A 85 17.65 2.35 -10.95
CA GLU A 85 16.42 3.04 -11.36
C GLU A 85 16.62 4.56 -11.38
N LEU A 86 17.65 5.11 -10.71
CA LEU A 86 17.91 6.55 -10.70
C LEU A 86 18.42 7.00 -12.06
N HIS A 87 17.82 8.07 -12.58
CA HIS A 87 18.34 8.77 -13.75
C HIS A 87 19.44 9.78 -13.38
N GLU A 88 20.08 10.41 -14.38
CA GLU A 88 21.21 11.34 -14.19
C GLU A 88 20.89 12.52 -13.26
N ASN A 89 19.67 13.08 -13.34
CA ASN A 89 19.23 14.16 -12.45
C ASN A 89 18.66 13.67 -11.11
N GLY A 90 18.76 12.37 -10.81
CA GLY A 90 18.17 11.77 -9.62
C GLY A 90 18.93 12.16 -8.35
N VAL A 91 18.23 12.11 -7.22
CA VAL A 91 18.78 12.41 -5.89
C VAL A 91 18.69 11.18 -5.01
N MET A 92 19.82 10.75 -4.48
CA MET A 92 19.92 9.69 -3.50
C MET A 92 20.21 10.31 -2.12
N MET A 93 19.37 10.03 -1.13
CA MET A 93 19.59 10.42 0.26
C MET A 93 19.75 9.16 1.10
N ALA A 94 20.88 9.02 1.78
CA ALA A 94 21.22 7.83 2.55
C ALA A 94 21.55 8.16 4.00
N ASP A 95 21.13 7.31 4.94
CA ASP A 95 21.44 7.50 6.36
C ASP A 95 22.96 7.44 6.60
N ALA A 96 23.54 8.55 7.06
CA ALA A 96 24.98 8.66 7.31
C ALA A 96 25.49 7.62 8.32
N LYS A 97 24.62 7.12 9.20
CA LYS A 97 24.94 6.13 10.24
C LYS A 97 25.65 4.87 9.70
N PHE A 98 25.30 4.41 8.50
CA PHE A 98 25.90 3.20 7.92
C PHE A 98 27.10 3.47 7.02
N ASN A 99 27.55 4.72 6.90
CA ASN A 99 28.60 5.17 5.99
C ASN A 99 28.32 4.72 4.55
N PRO A 100 27.30 5.32 3.89
CA PRO A 100 26.83 4.87 2.58
C PRO A 100 27.95 4.88 1.54
N LYS A 101 28.00 3.81 0.74
CA LYS A 101 28.89 3.69 -0.41
C LYS A 101 28.15 4.05 -1.68
N GLU A 102 28.69 5.02 -2.39
CA GLU A 102 28.20 5.43 -3.70
C GLU A 102 28.56 4.36 -4.76
N PRO A 103 27.61 3.92 -5.58
CA PRO A 103 27.89 3.04 -6.71
C PRO A 103 28.78 3.75 -7.75
N GLU A 104 29.83 3.08 -8.25
CA GLU A 104 30.81 3.70 -9.17
C GLU A 104 30.20 4.14 -10.52
N ASP A 105 29.10 3.50 -10.95
CA ASP A 105 28.43 3.73 -12.22
C ASP A 105 27.19 4.65 -12.10
N THR A 106 26.89 5.18 -10.91
CA THR A 106 25.77 6.12 -10.75
C THR A 106 26.09 7.48 -11.34
N GLN A 107 25.07 8.12 -11.92
CA GLN A 107 25.12 9.53 -12.33
C GLN A 107 24.30 10.44 -11.40
N ALA A 108 23.49 9.84 -10.52
CA ALA A 108 22.65 10.54 -9.56
C ALA A 108 23.50 11.14 -8.43
N SER A 109 23.08 12.28 -7.89
CA SER A 109 23.77 12.91 -6.75
C SER A 109 23.45 12.18 -5.45
N MET A 110 24.47 11.82 -4.67
CA MET A 110 24.30 11.19 -3.36
C MET A 110 24.55 12.17 -2.19
N TYR A 111 23.63 12.20 -1.25
CA TYR A 111 23.71 12.97 -0.01
C TYR A 111 23.65 12.03 1.19
N ALA A 112 24.69 12.05 2.03
CA ALA A 112 24.69 11.38 3.31
C ALA A 112 24.00 12.28 4.35
N VAL A 113 22.81 11.89 4.80
CA VAL A 113 22.01 12.66 5.76
C VAL A 113 21.98 11.92 7.10
N PRO A 114 22.28 12.57 8.23
CA PRO A 114 22.31 11.92 9.54
C PRO A 114 20.89 11.68 10.10
N PHE A 115 20.07 10.92 9.38
CA PHE A 115 18.66 10.67 9.72
C PHE A 115 18.51 10.08 11.12
N THR A 116 19.29 9.05 11.44
CA THR A 116 19.21 8.40 12.75
C THR A 116 19.73 9.30 13.87
N ASP A 117 20.79 10.08 13.63
CA ASP A 117 21.39 10.90 14.68
C ASP A 117 20.48 12.08 15.04
N ILE A 118 19.95 12.80 14.02
CA ILE A 118 18.95 13.87 14.21
C ILE A 118 17.74 13.33 14.99
N ALA A 119 17.23 12.16 14.61
CA ALA A 119 16.08 11.55 15.28
C ALA A 119 16.40 11.18 16.75
N THR A 120 17.61 10.69 17.01
CA THR A 120 18.06 10.29 18.34
C THR A 120 18.23 11.49 19.26
N GLU A 121 18.73 12.62 18.76
CA GLU A 121 18.84 13.89 19.50
C GLU A 121 17.48 14.44 19.93
N LEU A 122 16.44 14.25 19.10
CA LEU A 122 15.05 14.61 19.41
C LEU A 122 14.35 13.60 20.35
N GLY A 123 15.02 12.48 20.64
CA GLY A 123 14.69 11.55 21.72
C GLY A 123 14.36 10.12 21.28
N THR A 124 14.20 9.84 19.99
CA THR A 124 14.06 8.45 19.52
C THR A 124 14.46 8.28 18.07
N SER A 125 15.25 7.24 17.79
CA SER A 125 15.65 6.85 16.43
C SER A 125 14.48 6.45 15.52
N LEU A 126 13.30 6.17 16.09
CA LEU A 126 12.08 5.88 15.32
C LEU A 126 11.62 7.07 14.46
N MET A 127 12.02 8.29 14.81
CA MET A 127 11.68 9.50 14.05
C MET A 127 12.55 9.72 12.82
N LYS A 128 13.53 8.84 12.51
CA LYS A 128 14.39 8.97 11.32
C LYS A 128 13.58 9.08 10.03
N ASN A 129 12.41 8.45 10.01
CA ASN A 129 11.44 8.49 8.91
C ASN A 129 10.89 9.91 8.67
N MET A 130 10.64 10.66 9.74
CA MET A 130 10.19 12.05 9.65
C MET A 130 11.30 12.97 9.16
N VAL A 131 12.53 12.74 9.62
CA VAL A 131 13.71 13.47 9.14
C VAL A 131 13.88 13.25 7.63
N ALA A 132 13.71 12.02 7.15
CA ALA A 132 13.76 11.70 5.73
C ALA A 132 12.66 12.37 4.89
N ILE A 133 11.44 12.47 5.42
CA ILE A 133 10.35 13.24 4.79
C ILE A 133 10.71 14.74 4.72
N GLY A 134 11.28 15.28 5.79
CA GLY A 134 11.78 16.65 5.83
C GLY A 134 12.84 16.92 4.77
N ALA A 135 13.86 16.07 4.69
CA ALA A 135 14.93 16.15 3.70
C ALA A 135 14.37 16.05 2.27
N THR A 136 13.45 15.11 2.03
CA THR A 136 12.73 14.99 0.75
C THR A 136 11.99 16.29 0.41
N SER A 137 11.36 16.93 1.40
CA SER A 137 10.62 18.18 1.19
C SER A 137 11.53 19.34 0.78
N ALA A 138 12.76 19.38 1.29
CA ALA A 138 13.76 20.37 0.87
C ALA A 138 14.20 20.17 -0.59
N VAL A 139 14.40 18.91 -1.01
CA VAL A 139 14.74 18.55 -2.40
C VAL A 139 13.64 18.97 -3.38
N LEU A 140 12.37 18.90 -2.96
CA LEU A 140 11.20 19.17 -3.80
C LEU A 140 10.64 20.60 -3.72
N ASP A 141 11.23 21.44 -2.86
CA ASP A 141 10.70 22.77 -2.51
C ASP A 141 9.24 22.72 -1.99
N LEU A 142 8.95 21.71 -1.17
CA LEU A 142 7.64 21.52 -0.54
C LEU A 142 7.61 22.17 0.84
N ASP A 143 6.49 22.85 1.14
CA ASP A 143 6.22 23.36 2.48
C ASP A 143 5.99 22.19 3.45
N ILE A 144 6.77 22.14 4.53
CA ILE A 144 6.66 21.10 5.55
C ILE A 144 5.36 21.17 6.36
N GLN A 145 4.64 22.31 6.34
CA GLN A 145 3.36 22.45 7.06
C GLN A 145 2.28 21.49 6.53
N VAL A 146 2.41 21.02 5.29
CA VAL A 146 1.46 20.07 4.68
C VAL A 146 1.40 18.73 5.41
N PHE A 147 2.43 18.41 6.20
CA PHE A 147 2.50 17.18 6.99
C PHE A 147 1.82 17.31 8.37
N GLU A 148 1.55 18.52 8.87
CA GLU A 148 1.06 18.73 10.23
C GLU A 148 -0.25 17.99 10.49
N GLU A 149 -1.23 18.14 9.60
CA GLU A 149 -2.52 17.46 9.74
C GLU A 149 -2.38 15.93 9.66
N VAL A 150 -1.42 15.41 8.88
CA VAL A 150 -1.18 13.97 8.72
C VAL A 150 -0.54 13.40 9.98
N VAL A 151 0.46 14.09 10.51
CA VAL A 151 1.12 13.73 11.77
C VAL A 151 0.13 13.81 12.93
N GLN A 152 -0.74 14.83 12.97
CA GLN A 152 -1.79 14.96 13.98
C GLN A 152 -2.79 13.80 13.93
N GLU A 153 -3.20 13.35 12.75
CA GLU A 153 -4.14 12.23 12.62
C GLU A 153 -3.53 10.90 13.10
N ILE A 154 -2.27 10.65 12.74
CA ILE A 154 -1.58 9.39 13.08
C ILE A 154 -1.15 9.35 14.55
N PHE A 155 -0.59 10.45 15.06
CA PHE A 155 0.05 10.49 16.38
C PHE A 155 -0.73 11.27 17.44
N GLY A 156 -1.80 11.99 17.08
CA GLY A 156 -2.55 12.83 18.02
C GLY A 156 -3.13 12.06 19.21
N ARG A 157 -3.50 10.79 19.03
CA ARG A 157 -3.94 9.90 20.13
C ARG A 157 -2.85 9.62 21.16
N LYS A 158 -1.57 9.78 20.80
CA LYS A 158 -0.40 9.62 21.69
C LYS A 158 -0.03 10.92 22.42
N GLY A 159 -0.73 12.03 22.14
CA GLY A 159 -0.55 13.33 22.80
C GLY A 159 0.22 14.36 21.96
N GLN A 160 -0.03 15.64 22.22
CA GLN A 160 0.52 16.76 21.44
C GLN A 160 2.05 16.80 21.41
N GLN A 161 2.71 16.48 22.52
CA GLN A 161 4.17 16.42 22.59
C GLN A 161 4.78 15.42 21.57
N VAL A 162 4.07 14.33 21.25
CA VAL A 162 4.54 13.36 20.25
C VAL A 162 4.40 13.96 18.85
N VAL A 163 3.30 14.66 18.57
CA VAL A 163 3.09 15.36 17.29
C VAL A 163 4.16 16.42 17.09
N ASP A 164 4.38 17.28 18.08
CA ASP A 164 5.35 18.38 18.02
C ASP A 164 6.76 17.85 17.73
N LYS A 165 7.19 16.78 18.41
CA LYS A 165 8.49 16.14 18.17
C LYS A 165 8.63 15.56 16.76
N ASN A 166 7.57 14.98 16.20
CA ASN A 166 7.61 14.49 14.82
C ASN A 166 7.70 15.65 13.83
N MET A 167 6.99 16.76 14.07
CA MET A 167 7.10 17.97 13.25
C MET A 167 8.48 18.64 13.37
N GLU A 168 9.08 18.65 14.57
CA GLU A 168 10.47 19.08 14.77
C GLU A 168 11.45 18.20 13.98
N ALA A 169 11.24 16.89 13.93
CA ALA A 169 12.07 15.97 13.14
C ALA A 169 11.95 16.25 11.63
N ILE A 170 10.74 16.52 11.11
CA ILE A 170 10.54 16.95 9.72
C ILE A 170 11.30 18.26 9.47
N LYS A 171 11.15 19.24 10.36
CA LYS A 171 11.81 20.54 10.23
C LYS A 171 13.34 20.40 10.21
N ALA A 172 13.91 19.62 11.14
CA ALA A 172 15.35 19.41 11.22
C ALA A 172 15.90 18.73 9.95
N GLY A 173 15.19 17.74 9.41
CA GLY A 173 15.55 17.11 8.14
C GLY A 173 15.51 18.08 6.95
N TYR A 174 14.50 18.95 6.91
CA TYR A 174 14.36 19.98 5.89
C TYR A 174 15.50 21.00 5.95
N GLU A 175 15.80 21.54 7.14
CA GLU A 175 16.87 22.53 7.33
C GLU A 175 18.24 21.96 6.98
N TYR A 176 18.55 20.74 7.43
CA TYR A 176 19.81 20.07 7.12
C TYR A 176 19.99 19.89 5.60
N MET A 177 18.97 19.36 4.93
CA MET A 177 19.06 19.11 3.49
C MET A 177 19.11 20.40 2.68
N LYS A 178 18.41 21.45 3.11
CA LYS A 178 18.47 22.77 2.48
C LYS A 178 19.87 23.38 2.55
N GLU A 179 20.57 23.20 3.67
CA GLU A 179 21.98 23.62 3.80
C GLU A 179 22.90 22.84 2.86
N GLN A 180 22.69 21.53 2.70
CA GLN A 180 23.47 20.68 1.78
C GLN A 180 23.22 21.01 0.29
N LEU A 181 21.99 21.38 -0.06
CA LEU A 181 21.62 21.78 -1.42
C LEU A 181 22.18 23.18 -1.78
N GLY A 182 22.31 24.08 -0.80
CA GLY A 182 22.71 25.47 -1.04
C GLY A 182 21.74 26.18 -1.99
N ASP A 183 22.27 26.88 -2.99
CA ASP A 183 21.46 27.55 -4.04
C ASP A 183 21.01 26.58 -5.15
N SER A 184 21.46 25.32 -5.13
CA SER A 184 21.11 24.32 -6.12
C SER A 184 19.74 23.71 -5.79
N GLN A 185 18.67 24.31 -6.30
CA GLN A 185 17.37 23.64 -6.35
C GLN A 185 17.44 22.51 -7.38
N THR A 186 17.42 21.26 -6.90
CA THR A 186 17.51 20.07 -7.74
C THR A 186 16.18 19.73 -8.40
N MET A 187 15.07 19.78 -7.66
CA MET A 187 13.74 19.45 -8.18
C MET A 187 12.66 20.39 -7.63
N GLN A 188 11.72 20.79 -8.48
CA GLN A 188 10.54 21.54 -8.05
C GLN A 188 9.31 20.90 -8.64
N LEU A 189 8.42 20.40 -7.80
CA LEU A 189 7.17 19.78 -8.25
C LEU A 189 6.18 20.87 -8.66
N GLU A 190 5.59 20.73 -9.85
CA GLU A 190 4.52 21.62 -10.32
C GLU A 190 3.32 21.53 -9.37
N LYS A 191 2.68 22.67 -9.08
CA LYS A 191 1.55 22.71 -8.14
C LYS A 191 0.39 21.82 -8.58
N ALA A 192 -0.13 21.04 -7.63
CA ALA A 192 -1.35 20.27 -7.78
C ALA A 192 -2.62 21.15 -7.89
N ASP A 193 -3.73 20.52 -8.24
CA ASP A 193 -5.02 21.17 -8.48
C ASP A 193 -5.85 21.45 -7.21
N GLY A 194 -5.35 21.09 -6.03
CA GLY A 194 -6.02 21.29 -4.75
C GLY A 194 -7.24 20.39 -4.51
N GLN A 195 -7.55 19.44 -5.40
CA GLN A 195 -8.72 18.56 -5.26
C GLN A 195 -8.40 17.38 -4.36
N LYS A 196 -9.13 17.24 -3.25
CA LYS A 196 -9.01 16.08 -2.36
C LYS A 196 -9.58 14.84 -3.05
N ARG A 197 -8.84 13.74 -3.01
CA ARG A 197 -9.21 12.45 -3.63
C ARG A 197 -9.12 11.35 -2.59
N LEU A 198 -9.90 10.28 -2.74
CA LEU A 198 -9.67 9.09 -1.93
C LEU A 198 -8.33 8.45 -2.33
N PHE A 199 -7.49 8.21 -1.33
CA PHE A 199 -6.25 7.46 -1.50
C PHE A 199 -6.36 6.19 -0.64
N MET A 200 -6.44 5.05 -1.30
CA MET A 200 -6.64 3.76 -0.66
C MET A 200 -6.09 2.65 -1.54
N ILE A 201 -5.84 1.49 -0.93
CA ILE A 201 -5.41 0.29 -1.64
C ILE A 201 -6.60 -0.45 -2.26
N GLY A 202 -6.32 -1.36 -3.20
CA GLY A 202 -7.35 -2.15 -3.89
C GLY A 202 -8.22 -2.98 -2.93
N ASN A 203 -7.61 -3.64 -1.94
CA ASN A 203 -8.32 -4.43 -0.93
C ASN A 203 -9.34 -3.60 -0.13
N ASP A 204 -8.97 -2.40 0.29
CA ASP A 204 -9.88 -1.49 0.98
C ASP A 204 -11.02 -1.02 0.07
N ALA A 205 -10.74 -0.81 -1.23
CA ALA A 205 -11.75 -0.41 -2.20
C ALA A 205 -12.77 -1.53 -2.45
N ILE A 206 -12.32 -2.79 -2.54
CA ILE A 206 -13.17 -3.98 -2.61
C ILE A 206 -14.05 -4.06 -1.34
N ALA A 207 -13.45 -3.95 -0.16
CA ALA A 207 -14.18 -3.98 1.09
C ALA A 207 -15.23 -2.84 1.19
N LEU A 208 -14.86 -1.63 0.77
CA LEU A 208 -15.77 -0.48 0.72
C LEU A 208 -16.89 -0.68 -0.30
N GLY A 209 -16.60 -1.28 -1.46
CA GLY A 209 -17.58 -1.67 -2.47
C GLY A 209 -18.59 -2.67 -1.93
N ALA A 210 -18.12 -3.71 -1.24
CA ALA A 210 -18.96 -4.70 -0.58
C ALA A 210 -19.90 -4.06 0.46
N VAL A 211 -19.37 -3.19 1.33
CA VAL A 211 -20.17 -2.45 2.31
C VAL A 211 -21.24 -1.60 1.63
N SER A 212 -20.86 -0.89 0.57
CA SER A 212 -21.76 -0.01 -0.20
C SER A 212 -22.87 -0.79 -0.91
N ALA A 213 -22.57 -2.03 -1.32
CA ALA A 213 -23.53 -2.97 -1.89
C ALA A 213 -24.43 -3.66 -0.84
N GLY A 214 -24.36 -3.27 0.43
CA GLY A 214 -25.21 -3.83 1.47
C GLY A 214 -24.71 -5.13 2.08
N CYS A 215 -23.44 -5.52 1.86
CA CYS A 215 -22.83 -6.65 2.54
C CYS A 215 -22.90 -6.46 4.07
N ARG A 216 -23.31 -7.50 4.80
CA ARG A 216 -23.37 -7.51 6.27
C ARG A 216 -22.68 -8.71 6.90
N PHE A 217 -22.10 -9.60 6.10
CA PHE A 217 -21.39 -10.75 6.64
C PHE A 217 -20.15 -11.07 5.81
N MET A 218 -19.04 -11.35 6.50
CA MET A 218 -17.86 -11.95 5.88
C MET A 218 -17.41 -13.15 6.69
N ALA A 219 -17.19 -14.27 6.02
CA ALA A 219 -16.44 -15.40 6.57
C ALA A 219 -15.16 -15.59 5.75
N ALA A 220 -14.00 -15.60 6.41
CA ALA A 220 -12.72 -15.71 5.71
C ALA A 220 -11.63 -16.32 6.58
N TYR A 221 -10.67 -16.97 5.90
CA TYR A 221 -9.42 -17.40 6.48
C TYR A 221 -8.29 -16.43 6.05
N PRO A 222 -7.41 -15.96 6.95
CA PRO A 222 -6.37 -15.00 6.58
C PRO A 222 -5.35 -15.61 5.60
N ILE A 223 -5.18 -14.96 4.45
CA ILE A 223 -4.20 -15.37 3.42
C ILE A 223 -3.66 -14.13 2.70
N THR A 224 -2.34 -14.06 2.50
CA THR A 224 -1.70 -12.98 1.71
C THR A 224 -2.04 -13.14 0.23
N PRO A 225 -2.39 -12.08 -0.52
CA PRO A 225 -2.55 -10.68 -0.11
C PRO A 225 -4.01 -10.25 0.19
N ALA A 226 -4.93 -11.17 0.51
CA ALA A 226 -6.36 -10.87 0.68
C ALA A 226 -6.77 -10.42 2.10
N SER A 227 -5.94 -10.66 3.12
CA SER A 227 -6.29 -10.41 4.54
C SER A 227 -6.76 -8.98 4.85
N GLU A 228 -6.27 -7.97 4.14
CA GLU A 228 -6.63 -6.56 4.37
C GLU A 228 -8.12 -6.29 4.14
N ILE A 229 -8.79 -7.05 3.25
CA ILE A 229 -10.25 -6.97 3.06
C ILE A 229 -10.96 -7.34 4.36
N MET A 230 -10.50 -8.41 5.02
CA MET A 230 -11.04 -8.86 6.31
C MET A 230 -10.78 -7.82 7.40
N GLU A 231 -9.55 -7.30 7.49
CA GLU A 231 -9.18 -6.28 8.46
C GLU A 231 -10.00 -4.99 8.32
N TYR A 232 -10.29 -4.58 7.09
CA TYR A 232 -11.16 -3.43 6.82
C TYR A 232 -12.58 -3.72 7.28
N LEU A 233 -13.15 -4.86 6.89
CA LEU A 233 -14.54 -5.22 7.22
C LEU A 233 -14.75 -5.47 8.72
N ILE A 234 -13.76 -6.00 9.45
CA ILE A 234 -13.82 -6.17 10.92
C ILE A 234 -14.07 -4.82 11.60
N LYS A 235 -13.46 -3.74 11.09
CA LYS A 235 -13.60 -2.39 11.64
C LYS A 235 -14.94 -1.73 11.24
N LYS A 236 -15.53 -2.11 10.10
CA LYS A 236 -16.70 -1.42 9.53
C LYS A 236 -18.03 -2.14 9.78
N LEU A 237 -18.10 -3.45 9.56
CA LEU A 237 -19.36 -4.19 9.59
C LEU A 237 -20.09 -4.14 10.94
N PRO A 238 -19.43 -4.23 12.12
CA PRO A 238 -20.14 -4.17 13.40
C PRO A 238 -20.95 -2.89 13.60
N ALA A 239 -20.44 -1.74 13.13
CA ALA A 239 -21.14 -0.47 13.21
C ALA A 239 -22.35 -0.39 12.25
N LEU A 240 -22.45 -1.30 11.29
CA LEU A 240 -23.50 -1.37 10.28
C LEU A 240 -24.47 -2.55 10.52
N GLY A 241 -24.39 -3.19 11.70
CA GLY A 241 -25.21 -4.35 12.05
C GLY A 241 -24.77 -5.66 11.39
N GLY A 242 -23.55 -5.70 10.86
CA GLY A 242 -22.94 -6.89 10.28
C GLY A 242 -21.87 -7.52 11.17
N ALA A 243 -21.28 -8.62 10.71
CA ALA A 243 -20.22 -9.33 11.41
C ALA A 243 -19.15 -9.87 10.46
N VAL A 244 -17.96 -10.08 11.00
CA VAL A 244 -16.89 -10.83 10.34
C VAL A 244 -16.53 -12.02 11.22
N ILE A 245 -16.44 -13.20 10.62
CA ILE A 245 -16.00 -14.42 11.27
C ILE A 245 -14.69 -14.86 10.61
N GLN A 246 -13.62 -14.90 11.40
CA GLN A 246 -12.42 -15.59 11.00
C GLN A 246 -12.67 -17.09 11.17
N THR A 247 -12.66 -17.83 10.07
CA THR A 247 -12.89 -19.28 10.08
C THR A 247 -11.60 -20.05 10.30
N GLU A 248 -11.73 -21.35 10.54
CA GLU A 248 -10.63 -22.30 10.71
C GLU A 248 -9.88 -22.59 9.40
N ASP A 249 -10.57 -22.52 8.26
CA ASP A 249 -10.03 -22.71 6.91
C ASP A 249 -10.95 -22.07 5.83
N GLU A 250 -10.54 -22.17 4.57
CA GLU A 250 -11.26 -21.62 3.42
C GLU A 250 -12.56 -22.36 3.05
N ILE A 251 -12.69 -23.64 3.43
CA ILE A 251 -13.89 -24.46 3.22
C ILE A 251 -15.00 -23.98 4.15
N ALA A 252 -14.69 -23.82 5.44
CA ALA A 252 -15.56 -23.22 6.43
C ALA A 252 -15.95 -21.78 6.01
N ALA A 253 -15.00 -21.00 5.49
CA ALA A 253 -15.29 -19.65 5.00
C ALA A 253 -16.34 -19.63 3.87
N ALA A 254 -16.19 -20.48 2.85
CA ALA A 254 -17.14 -20.52 1.73
C ALA A 254 -18.51 -21.06 2.16
N THR A 255 -18.54 -22.16 2.91
CA THR A 255 -19.79 -22.77 3.37
C THR A 255 -20.57 -21.88 4.34
N MET A 256 -19.89 -21.15 5.25
CA MET A 256 -20.54 -20.13 6.09
C MET A 256 -21.08 -18.96 5.27
N THR A 257 -20.37 -18.53 4.22
CA THR A 257 -20.82 -17.46 3.33
C THR A 257 -22.10 -17.86 2.58
N ILE A 258 -22.15 -19.09 2.06
CA ILE A 258 -23.37 -19.68 1.46
C ILE A 258 -24.51 -19.73 2.49
N GLY A 259 -24.24 -20.20 3.71
CA GLY A 259 -25.25 -20.28 4.77
C GLY A 259 -25.81 -18.91 5.18
N ALA A 260 -24.96 -17.87 5.24
CA ALA A 260 -25.39 -16.49 5.50
C ALA A 260 -26.27 -15.96 4.36
N ASN A 261 -25.92 -16.27 3.11
CA ASN A 261 -26.71 -15.87 1.96
C ASN A 261 -28.07 -16.57 1.91
N TYR A 262 -28.11 -17.87 2.17
CA TYR A 262 -29.35 -18.64 2.32
C TYR A 262 -30.29 -18.05 3.40
N ALA A 263 -29.72 -17.48 4.48
CA ALA A 263 -30.48 -16.78 5.51
C ALA A 263 -30.96 -15.36 5.10
N GLY A 264 -30.63 -14.89 3.90
CA GLY A 264 -31.04 -13.61 3.34
C GLY A 264 -30.03 -12.47 3.50
N VAL A 265 -28.79 -12.75 3.90
CA VAL A 265 -27.75 -11.73 4.11
C VAL A 265 -26.78 -11.68 2.93
N ARG A 266 -26.55 -10.49 2.36
CA ARG A 266 -25.44 -10.30 1.41
C ARG A 266 -24.10 -10.56 2.12
N ALA A 267 -23.41 -11.60 1.68
CA ALA A 267 -22.19 -12.10 2.30
C ALA A 267 -21.05 -12.26 1.29
N ILE A 268 -19.81 -12.15 1.77
CA ILE A 268 -18.58 -12.24 0.97
C ILE A 268 -17.52 -13.09 1.65
N THR A 269 -16.65 -13.70 0.85
CA THR A 269 -15.39 -14.28 1.31
C THR A 269 -14.24 -13.77 0.44
N ALA A 270 -13.02 -13.74 0.96
CA ALA A 270 -11.83 -13.31 0.24
C ALA A 270 -10.72 -14.34 0.41
N SER A 271 -9.90 -14.53 -0.62
CA SER A 271 -8.86 -15.54 -0.66
C SER A 271 -7.79 -15.23 -1.73
N ALA A 272 -6.92 -16.21 -2.00
CA ALA A 272 -5.99 -16.25 -3.12
C ALA A 272 -5.99 -17.68 -3.71
N GLY A 273 -5.29 -17.92 -4.83
CA GLY A 273 -5.23 -19.22 -5.54
C GLY A 273 -5.28 -20.51 -4.70
N PRO A 274 -4.46 -20.69 -3.63
CA PRO A 274 -4.54 -21.88 -2.79
C PRO A 274 -5.88 -22.05 -2.07
N GLY A 275 -6.43 -20.96 -1.54
CA GLY A 275 -7.70 -20.98 -0.86
C GLY A 275 -8.89 -21.05 -1.83
N LEU A 276 -8.78 -20.45 -3.03
CA LEU A 276 -9.72 -20.68 -4.13
C LEU A 276 -9.81 -22.18 -4.47
N SER A 277 -8.67 -22.87 -4.55
CA SER A 277 -8.62 -24.31 -4.82
C SER A 277 -9.37 -25.14 -3.77
N LEU A 278 -9.32 -24.74 -2.49
CA LEU A 278 -10.07 -25.39 -1.42
C LEU A 278 -11.58 -25.11 -1.47
N LYS A 279 -12.00 -24.00 -2.09
CA LYS A 279 -13.40 -23.59 -2.19
C LYS A 279 -14.18 -24.24 -3.34
N MET A 280 -13.52 -24.96 -4.26
CA MET A 280 -14.14 -25.46 -5.50
C MET A 280 -15.39 -26.31 -5.30
N GLU A 281 -15.42 -27.16 -4.26
CA GLU A 281 -16.61 -27.95 -3.93
C GLU A 281 -17.78 -27.06 -3.46
N ALA A 282 -17.50 -26.05 -2.64
CA ALA A 282 -18.51 -25.10 -2.17
C ALA A 282 -19.03 -24.19 -3.29
N ILE A 283 -18.19 -23.84 -4.27
CA ILE A 283 -18.63 -23.13 -5.48
C ILE A 283 -19.64 -23.98 -6.26
N GLY A 284 -19.37 -25.28 -6.42
CA GLY A 284 -20.32 -26.23 -7.00
C GLY A 284 -21.65 -26.28 -6.24
N LEU A 285 -21.59 -26.29 -4.90
CA LEU A 285 -22.78 -26.24 -4.03
C LEU A 285 -23.59 -24.94 -4.23
N SER A 286 -22.92 -23.79 -4.31
CA SER A 286 -23.58 -22.50 -4.57
C SER A 286 -24.31 -22.51 -5.91
N GLY A 287 -23.67 -23.04 -6.97
CA GLY A 287 -24.28 -23.14 -8.29
C GLY A 287 -25.52 -24.04 -8.32
N ILE A 288 -25.46 -25.26 -7.77
CA ILE A 288 -26.60 -26.19 -7.81
C ILE A 288 -27.77 -25.77 -6.91
N THR A 289 -27.50 -25.01 -5.85
CA THR A 289 -28.54 -24.49 -4.94
C THR A 289 -29.05 -23.11 -5.33
N GLU A 290 -28.51 -22.51 -6.39
CA GLU A 290 -28.79 -21.13 -6.82
C GLU A 290 -28.67 -20.11 -5.67
N THR A 291 -27.72 -20.36 -4.75
CA THR A 291 -27.47 -19.48 -3.59
C THR A 291 -26.29 -18.56 -3.91
N PRO A 292 -26.47 -17.22 -3.93
CA PRO A 292 -25.41 -16.30 -4.30
C PRO A 292 -24.16 -16.41 -3.39
N LEU A 293 -22.98 -16.39 -4.01
CA LEU A 293 -21.69 -16.48 -3.34
C LEU A 293 -20.70 -15.52 -4.01
N VAL A 294 -20.34 -14.43 -3.33
CA VAL A 294 -19.29 -13.51 -3.79
C VAL A 294 -17.95 -13.93 -3.20
N ILE A 295 -16.99 -14.25 -4.07
CA ILE A 295 -15.61 -14.59 -3.70
C ILE A 295 -14.68 -13.56 -4.33
N VAL A 296 -13.78 -13.00 -3.51
CA VAL A 296 -12.65 -12.21 -4.01
C VAL A 296 -11.43 -13.11 -4.06
N ASP A 297 -10.87 -13.30 -5.24
CA ASP A 297 -9.58 -13.96 -5.44
C ASP A 297 -8.49 -12.91 -5.69
N THR A 298 -7.73 -12.56 -4.65
CA THR A 298 -6.59 -11.65 -4.77
C THR A 298 -5.38 -12.45 -5.26
N GLN A 299 -5.31 -12.64 -6.58
CA GLN A 299 -4.31 -13.47 -7.25
C GLN A 299 -2.86 -13.11 -6.85
N ARG A 300 -2.04 -14.15 -6.71
CA ARG A 300 -0.62 -14.06 -6.34
C ARG A 300 0.20 -15.11 -7.10
N GLY A 301 1.52 -14.99 -7.10
CA GLY A 301 2.38 -15.95 -7.81
C GLY A 301 2.14 -17.40 -7.41
N GLY A 302 1.83 -18.26 -8.39
CA GLY A 302 1.68 -19.70 -8.23
C GLY A 302 2.89 -20.50 -8.74
N PRO A 303 2.75 -21.83 -8.93
CA PRO A 303 1.68 -22.71 -8.42
C PRO A 303 1.90 -23.09 -6.95
N SER A 304 0.91 -23.76 -6.35
CA SER A 304 0.94 -24.18 -4.93
C SER A 304 1.16 -22.98 -4.00
N THR A 305 2.07 -23.04 -3.03
CA THR A 305 2.41 -21.88 -2.19
C THR A 305 2.91 -20.70 -3.03
N GLY A 306 3.69 -21.01 -4.08
CA GLY A 306 4.23 -20.05 -5.04
C GLY A 306 5.02 -18.90 -4.41
N LEU A 307 4.69 -17.67 -4.81
CA LEU A 307 5.30 -16.42 -4.40
C LEU A 307 4.24 -15.50 -3.76
N PRO A 308 3.93 -15.66 -2.47
CA PRO A 308 2.77 -14.99 -1.84
C PRO A 308 2.77 -13.47 -1.89
N THR A 309 3.93 -12.84 -2.04
CA THR A 309 4.12 -11.39 -2.06
C THR A 309 4.41 -10.84 -3.46
N LYS A 310 4.27 -11.66 -4.51
CA LYS A 310 4.49 -11.28 -5.90
C LYS A 310 3.17 -11.34 -6.68
N GLN A 311 3.05 -10.40 -7.61
CA GLN A 311 1.90 -10.32 -8.51
C GLN A 311 1.97 -11.40 -9.59
N GLU A 312 0.83 -12.02 -9.88
CA GLU A 312 0.61 -12.90 -11.02
C GLU A 312 -0.89 -12.95 -11.32
N GLN A 313 -1.27 -13.26 -12.55
CA GLN A 313 -2.67 -13.35 -12.99
C GLN A 313 -2.96 -14.74 -13.57
N SER A 314 -2.58 -15.79 -12.83
CA SER A 314 -2.57 -17.18 -13.30
C SER A 314 -3.75 -18.02 -12.84
N ASP A 315 -4.66 -17.46 -12.02
CA ASP A 315 -5.80 -18.21 -11.47
C ASP A 315 -7.04 -18.16 -12.41
N LEU A 316 -6.98 -17.45 -13.53
CA LEU A 316 -8.11 -17.27 -14.47
C LEU A 316 -8.78 -18.59 -14.88
N MET A 317 -8.00 -19.59 -15.25
CA MET A 317 -8.56 -20.88 -15.67
C MET A 317 -9.18 -21.65 -14.50
N ALA A 318 -8.64 -21.48 -13.29
CA ALA A 318 -9.22 -22.07 -12.08
C ALA A 318 -10.53 -21.37 -11.69
N MET A 319 -10.63 -20.06 -11.87
CA MET A 319 -11.87 -19.31 -11.61
C MET A 319 -13.00 -19.63 -12.60
N ILE A 320 -12.71 -20.12 -13.81
CA ILE A 320 -13.73 -20.44 -14.84
C ILE A 320 -14.06 -21.93 -14.88
N TYR A 321 -13.09 -22.80 -14.59
CA TYR A 321 -13.21 -24.25 -14.82
C TYR A 321 -12.85 -25.09 -13.60
N GLY A 322 -12.67 -24.49 -12.43
CA GLY A 322 -12.11 -25.16 -11.27
C GLY A 322 -13.05 -26.13 -10.57
N THR A 323 -14.36 -25.95 -10.70
CA THR A 323 -15.36 -26.84 -10.10
C THR A 323 -15.68 -28.06 -10.97
N HIS A 324 -16.35 -29.06 -10.38
CA HIS A 324 -16.76 -30.27 -11.09
C HIS A 324 -18.19 -30.10 -11.64
N GLY A 325 -18.46 -30.70 -12.81
CA GLY A 325 -19.76 -30.57 -13.47
C GLY A 325 -19.91 -29.22 -14.20
N GLU A 326 -21.15 -28.81 -14.45
CA GLU A 326 -21.48 -27.58 -15.17
C GLU A 326 -22.37 -26.70 -14.30
N ILE A 327 -21.89 -25.49 -13.98
CA ILE A 327 -22.66 -24.44 -13.32
C ILE A 327 -22.36 -23.09 -13.98
N PRO A 328 -23.30 -22.14 -13.99
CA PRO A 328 -23.00 -20.78 -14.42
C PRO A 328 -22.15 -20.07 -13.36
N GLU A 329 -21.05 -19.47 -13.80
CA GLU A 329 -20.18 -18.64 -12.97
C GLU A 329 -19.96 -17.29 -13.66
N ILE A 330 -19.90 -16.23 -12.86
CA ILE A 330 -19.56 -14.88 -13.33
C ILE A 330 -18.18 -14.53 -12.79
N VAL A 331 -17.25 -14.26 -13.70
CA VAL A 331 -15.88 -13.87 -13.37
C VAL A 331 -15.64 -12.43 -13.81
N MET A 332 -15.24 -11.58 -12.87
CA MET A 332 -14.90 -10.18 -13.09
C MET A 332 -13.44 -9.92 -12.69
N ALA A 333 -12.76 -9.02 -13.40
CA ALA A 333 -11.36 -8.69 -13.15
C ALA A 333 -11.16 -7.16 -13.19
N PRO A 334 -11.24 -6.47 -12.05
CA PRO A 334 -11.04 -5.02 -12.01
C PRO A 334 -9.61 -4.65 -12.40
N SER A 335 -9.43 -3.60 -13.20
CA SER A 335 -8.11 -3.13 -13.67
C SER A 335 -7.56 -1.95 -12.85
N THR A 336 -8.40 -1.32 -12.03
CA THR A 336 -8.03 -0.18 -11.18
C THR A 336 -8.65 -0.27 -9.79
N VAL A 337 -8.12 0.49 -8.83
CA VAL A 337 -8.71 0.61 -7.48
C VAL A 337 -10.15 1.14 -7.54
N GLN A 338 -10.44 2.06 -8.46
CA GLN A 338 -11.79 2.59 -8.67
C GLN A 338 -12.73 1.51 -9.21
N GLU A 339 -12.30 0.75 -10.22
CA GLU A 339 -13.07 -0.39 -10.73
C GLU A 339 -13.29 -1.44 -9.65
N ALA A 340 -12.29 -1.74 -8.82
CA ALA A 340 -12.42 -2.69 -7.72
C ALA A 340 -13.58 -2.34 -6.76
N PHE A 341 -13.84 -1.04 -6.52
CA PHE A 341 -15.00 -0.59 -5.76
C PHE A 341 -16.33 -0.85 -6.51
N TYR A 342 -16.43 -0.40 -7.75
CA TYR A 342 -17.68 -0.49 -8.53
C TYR A 342 -18.01 -1.93 -8.94
N ASP A 343 -17.01 -2.68 -9.39
CA ASP A 343 -17.14 -4.07 -9.82
C ASP A 343 -17.49 -4.98 -8.64
N THR A 344 -16.94 -4.71 -7.44
CA THR A 344 -17.38 -5.44 -6.25
C THR A 344 -18.86 -5.17 -5.97
N ALA A 345 -19.33 -3.93 -6.12
CA ALA A 345 -20.73 -3.62 -5.90
C ALA A 345 -21.63 -4.28 -6.95
N GLU A 346 -21.18 -4.33 -8.20
CA GLU A 346 -21.87 -5.03 -9.28
C GLU A 346 -21.92 -6.54 -9.06
N ALA A 347 -20.84 -7.15 -8.57
CA ALA A 347 -20.80 -8.58 -8.23
C ALA A 347 -21.85 -9.02 -7.19
N PHE A 348 -22.33 -8.11 -6.34
CA PHE A 348 -23.46 -8.38 -5.43
C PHE A 348 -24.84 -8.21 -6.07
N ASN A 349 -24.93 -7.53 -7.21
CA ASN A 349 -26.19 -7.27 -7.91
C ASN A 349 -26.49 -8.33 -8.97
N LEU A 350 -25.45 -8.92 -9.56
CA LEU A 350 -25.51 -10.07 -10.47
C LEU A 350 -25.97 -11.33 -9.73
#